data_AF-A0A951GEQ2-F1
#
_entry.id   AF-A0A951GEQ2-F1
#
_cell.length_a   1.000
_cell.length_b   1.000
_cell.length_c   1.000
_cell.angle_alpha   90.00
_cell.angle_beta   90.00
_cell.angle_gamma   90.00
#
_symmetry.space_group_name_H-M   'P 1'
#
loop_
_entity.id
_entity.type
_entity.pdbx_description
1 polymer ?
#
loop_
_entity_poly.entity_id
_entity_poly.type
_entity_poly.pdbx_seq_one_letter_code
_entity_poly.pdbx_strand_id
1 'polypeptide(L)' 'MAKQRRRPVRRRDRKGAQTSSRRKPCPYCRDKIDQVDYKNISMLRRFISERGKIRSRRITG' A
#
# COMPACT_ATOMS: atom_id res chain seq x y z
N MET A 1 -28.96 -37.50 -20.79
CA MET A 1 -28.30 -37.37 -19.48
C MET A 1 -27.06 -36.47 -19.63
N ALA A 2 -27.11 -35.24 -19.13
CA ALA A 2 -26.06 -34.23 -19.33
C ALA A 2 -24.88 -34.46 -18.37
N LYS A 3 -23.72 -34.87 -18.90
CA LYS A 3 -22.48 -34.95 -18.13
C LYS A 3 -22.05 -33.53 -17.71
N GLN A 4 -22.17 -33.24 -16.41
CA GLN A 4 -21.69 -32.01 -15.79
C GLN A 4 -20.19 -31.82 -16.10
N ARG A 5 -19.88 -30.81 -16.93
CA ARG A 5 -18.52 -30.31 -17.13
C ARG A 5 -18.08 -29.64 -15.83
N ARG A 6 -17.35 -30.38 -14.98
CA ARG A 6 -16.66 -29.83 -13.80
C ARG A 6 -15.66 -28.78 -14.28
N ARG A 7 -16.01 -27.49 -14.16
CA ARG A 7 -15.06 -26.40 -14.40
C ARG A 7 -13.95 -26.53 -13.35
N PRO A 8 -12.67 -26.71 -13.73
CA PRO A 8 -11.62 -26.70 -12.73
C PRO A 8 -11.58 -25.28 -12.16
N VAL A 9 -11.87 -25.16 -10.87
CA VAL A 9 -11.64 -23.95 -10.09
C VAL A 9 -10.17 -23.64 -10.29
N ARG A 10 -9.85 -22.57 -11.03
CA ARG A 10 -8.46 -22.12 -11.17
C ARG A 10 -7.95 -21.95 -9.75
N ARG A 11 -7.14 -22.91 -9.29
CA ARG A 11 -6.32 -22.78 -8.08
C ARG A 11 -5.50 -21.54 -8.36
N ARG A 12 -5.99 -20.41 -7.86
CA ARG A 12 -5.30 -19.13 -7.95
C ARG A 12 -4.00 -19.40 -7.23
N ASP A 13 -2.94 -19.60 -8.01
CA ASP A 13 -1.63 -20.00 -7.54
C ASP A 13 -1.31 -19.20 -6.30
N ARG A 14 -1.35 -19.89 -5.14
CA ARG A 14 -0.82 -19.40 -3.85
C ARG A 14 0.71 -19.33 -3.92
N LYS A 15 1.25 -18.94 -5.07
CA LYS A 15 2.66 -18.71 -5.39
C LYS A 15 2.85 -17.24 -5.76
N GLY A 16 2.27 -16.38 -4.94
CA GLY A 16 2.49 -14.92 -4.94
C GLY A 16 2.30 -14.32 -3.54
N ALA A 17 2.02 -15.14 -2.52
CA ALA A 17 1.95 -14.71 -1.13
C ALA A 17 3.33 -14.46 -0.51
N GLN A 18 4.40 -14.43 -1.32
CA GLN A 18 5.72 -13.95 -0.94
C GLN A 18 5.88 -12.46 -1.25
N THR A 19 4.92 -11.67 -0.79
CA THR A 19 5.18 -10.29 -0.42
C THR A 19 4.11 -9.93 0.60
N SER A 20 4.17 -10.62 1.74
CA SER A 20 3.91 -9.94 3.02
C SER A 20 4.78 -8.69 3.00
N SER A 21 4.22 -7.60 2.47
CA SER A 21 4.88 -6.32 2.34
C SER A 21 5.28 -5.96 3.75
N ARG A 22 6.57 -6.11 4.05
CA ARG A 22 7.18 -5.73 5.31
C ARG A 22 6.59 -4.36 5.65
N ARG A 23 5.96 -4.23 6.82
CA ARG A 23 5.29 -2.99 7.22
C ARG A 23 6.30 -1.85 7.01
N LYS A 24 6.00 -0.96 6.06
CA LYS A 24 6.85 0.20 5.81
C LYS A 24 6.76 1.06 7.07
N PRO A 25 7.89 1.45 7.68
CA PRO A 25 7.84 2.30 8.86
C PRO A 25 7.40 3.70 8.47
N CYS A 26 6.71 4.38 9.37
CA CYS A 26 6.37 5.78 9.22
C CYS A 26 7.66 6.60 9.03
N PRO A 27 7.78 7.41 7.96
CA PRO A 27 8.95 8.25 7.74
C PRO A 27 9.17 9.26 8.88
N TYR A 28 8.12 9.85 9.44
CA TYR A 28 8.25 10.78 10.58
C TYR A 28 8.82 10.11 11.83
N CYS A 29 8.44 8.86 12.10
CA CYS A 29 8.97 8.11 13.24
C CYS A 29 10.45 7.74 13.04
N ARG A 30 10.90 7.56 11.80
CA ARG A 30 12.33 7.33 11.48
C ARG A 30 13.15 8.59 11.64
N ASP A 31 12.61 9.70 11.16
CA ASP A 31 13.27 11.00 11.19
C ASP A 31 13.12 11.69 12.57
N LYS A 32 12.43 11.05 13.53
CA LYS A 32 12.13 11.54 14.89
C LYS A 32 11.53 12.95 14.90
N ILE A 33 10.58 13.17 13.99
CA ILE A 33 9.86 14.43 13.88
C ILE A 33 8.59 14.31 14.72
N ASP A 34 8.57 15.01 15.86
CA ASP A 34 7.45 14.94 16.82
C ASP A 34 6.24 15.79 16.41
N GLN A 35 6.45 16.85 15.63
CA GLN A 35 5.37 17.71 15.13
C GLN A 35 5.42 17.92 13.62
N VAL A 36 4.26 17.70 12.97
CA VAL A 36 4.05 17.98 11.56
C VAL A 36 3.35 19.33 11.41
N ASP A 37 4.11 20.33 10.99
CA ASP A 37 3.56 21.67 10.71
C ASP A 37 3.00 21.76 9.28
N TYR A 38 1.86 22.43 9.13
CA TYR A 38 1.21 22.64 7.83
C TYR A 38 2.00 23.58 6.92
N LYS A 39 2.86 24.44 7.49
CA LYS A 39 3.72 25.35 6.73
C LYS A 39 4.87 24.63 6.03
N ASN A 40 5.21 23.41 6.46
CA ASN A 40 6.29 22.63 5.89
C ASN A 40 5.84 21.86 4.65
N ILE A 41 5.69 22.59 3.55
CA ILE A 41 5.23 22.08 2.25
C ILE A 41 6.12 20.94 1.75
N SER A 42 7.44 21.01 1.97
CA SER A 42 8.40 19.99 1.54
C SER A 42 8.11 18.61 2.15
N MET A 43 7.69 18.55 3.41
CA MET A 43 7.35 17.29 4.08
C MET A 43 5.98 16.76 3.61
N LEU A 44 5.00 17.65 3.49
CA LEU A 44 3.64 17.29 3.08
C LEU A 44 3.55 16.80 1.63
N ARG A 45 4.36 17.36 0.73
CA ARG A 45 4.42 16.95 -0.69
C ARG A 45 4.64 15.45 -0.87
N ARG A 46 5.37 14.80 0.04
CA ARG A 46 5.65 13.35 -0.03
C ARG A 46 4.39 12.50 0.15
N PHE A 47 3.38 13.02 0.85
CA PHE A 47 2.11 12.34 1.13
C PHE A 47 0.99 12.71 0.16
N ILE A 48 1.26 13.61 -0.77
CA ILE A 48 0.29 14.11 -1.72
C ILE A 48 0.67 13.58 -3.12
N SER A 49 -0.34 13.20 -3.90
CA SER A 49 -0.18 12.89 -5.32
C SER A 49 -0.08 14.19 -6.12
N GLU A 50 0.44 14.13 -7.34
CA GLU A 50 0.54 15.31 -8.23
C GLU A 50 -0.81 16.02 -8.45
N ARG A 51 -1.92 15.27 -8.37
CA ARG A 51 -3.30 15.79 -8.45
C ARG A 51 -3.86 16.34 -7.13
N GLY A 52 -3.06 16.43 -6.07
CA GLY A 52 -3.51 16.93 -4.77
C GLY A 52 -4.23 15.91 -3.87
N LYS A 53 -4.43 14.67 -4.33
CA LYS A 53 -5.04 13.62 -3.48
C LYS A 53 -4.05 13.07 -2.46
N ILE A 54 -4.52 12.79 -1.24
CA ILE A 54 -3.72 12.16 -0.18
C ILE A 54 -3.36 10.72 -0.56
N ARG A 55 -2.09 10.35 -0.41
CA ARG A 55 -1.59 8.99 -0.64
C ARG A 55 -1.91 8.09 0.54
N SER A 56 -2.26 6.84 0.24
CA SER A 56 -2.56 5.86 1.27
C SER A 56 -1.30 5.38 1.99
N ARG A 57 -1.46 4.99 3.26
CA ARG A 57 -0.40 4.42 4.10
C ARG A 57 0.36 3.25 3.45
N ARG A 58 -0.29 2.47 2.58
CA ARG A 58 0.35 1.35 1.86
C ARG A 58 1.55 1.81 1.03
N ILE A 59 1.51 3.03 0.51
CA ILE A 59 2.53 3.58 -0.37
C ILE A 59 3.63 4.27 0.45
N THR A 60 3.23 5.17 1.36
CA THR A 60 4.10 6.05 2.16
C THR A 60 4.75 5.37 3.36
N GLY A 61 4.06 4.43 4.03
CA GLY A 61 4.50 3.74 5.25
C GLY A 61 3.72 4.12 6.49
#